data_AF-A0A564WNP4-F1
#
_entry.id   AF-A0A564WNP4-F1
#
_cell.length_a   1.000
_cell.length_b   1.000
_cell.length_c   1.000
_cell.angle_alpha   90.00
_cell.angle_beta   90.00
_cell.angle_gamma   90.00
#
_symmetry.space_group_name_H-M   'P 1'
#
loop_
_entity.id
_entity.type
_entity.pdbx_description
1 polymer ?
#
loop_
_entity_poly.entity_id
_entity_poly.type
_entity_poly.pdbx_seq_one_letter_code
_entity_poly.pdbx_strand_id
1 'polypeptide(L)'
;MTGKYDIEIYNKRVHYHLTVKRNITVIQGDSATGKTELLRMISDYENNGISSGITQICEKRCVVMENASWKERLATLQQCIIFIDEGAPFLRSKEFTRMVKGSDNYFVLVTRDSLEHLPYSIEEIYGMRQERDSQKYQNAKRIYNETYQLYNLQAKEDIQPDLVITEDSNSGYEFYHKLFGERKIVSQLPEQIRINC
;
A
#
# COMPACT_ATOMS: atom_id res chain seq x y z
N MET A 1 -11.35 -2.63 11.26
CA MET A 1 -12.08 -2.74 9.98
C MET A 1 -11.50 -3.91 9.19
N THR A 2 -12.31 -4.62 8.42
CA THR A 2 -11.86 -5.69 7.50
C THR A 2 -12.75 -5.70 6.26
N GLY A 3 -12.17 -5.99 5.11
CA GLY A 3 -12.89 -6.00 3.83
C GLY A 3 -12.19 -5.21 2.73
N LYS A 4 -12.87 -5.15 1.59
CA LYS A 4 -12.49 -4.39 0.41
C LYS A 4 -13.34 -3.12 0.33
N TYR A 5 -12.71 -1.98 0.09
CA TYR A 5 -13.39 -0.70 -0.10
C TYR A 5 -12.96 -0.08 -1.43
N ASP A 6 -13.94 0.22 -2.27
CA ASP A 6 -13.75 0.97 -3.51
C ASP A 6 -13.97 2.46 -3.22
N ILE A 7 -13.06 3.29 -3.73
CA ILE A 7 -13.02 4.73 -3.49
C ILE A 7 -13.01 5.42 -4.84
N GLU A 8 -14.05 6.23 -5.10
CA GLU A 8 -14.11 7.13 -6.25
C GLU A 8 -14.07 8.57 -5.78
N ILE A 9 -13.13 9.35 -6.32
CA ILE A 9 -12.97 10.77 -6.00
C ILE A 9 -12.85 11.56 -7.29
N TYR A 10 -13.71 12.55 -7.48
CA TYR A 10 -13.81 13.17 -8.78
C TYR A 10 -14.33 14.61 -8.78
N ASN A 11 -13.89 15.40 -9.76
CA ASN A 11 -14.39 16.75 -10.08
C ASN A 11 -14.52 16.91 -11.61
N LYS A 12 -14.97 18.05 -12.13
CA LYS A 12 -15.19 18.23 -13.59
C LYS A 12 -13.99 17.87 -14.49
N ARG A 13 -12.75 17.86 -13.97
CA ARG A 13 -11.51 17.66 -14.72
C ARG A 13 -10.87 16.29 -14.51
N VAL A 14 -10.99 15.72 -13.31
CA VAL A 14 -10.26 14.50 -12.92
C VAL A 14 -11.17 13.52 -12.19
N HIS A 15 -10.92 12.24 -12.39
CA HIS A 15 -11.53 11.11 -11.71
C HIS A 15 -10.44 10.17 -11.22
N TYR A 16 -10.54 9.73 -9.97
CA TYR A 16 -9.70 8.71 -9.36
C TYR A 16 -10.56 7.54 -8.94
N HIS A 17 -10.11 6.34 -9.28
CA HIS A 17 -10.66 5.08 -8.78
C HIS A 17 -9.54 4.27 -8.14
N LEU A 18 -9.70 3.90 -6.88
CA LEU A 18 -8.78 3.02 -6.18
C LEU A 18 -9.53 2.05 -5.28
N THR A 19 -8.92 0.88 -5.07
CA THR A 19 -9.44 -0.15 -4.19
C THR A 19 -8.45 -0.40 -3.07
N VAL A 20 -8.91 -0.44 -1.82
CA VAL A 20 -8.11 -0.86 -0.67
C VAL A 20 -8.67 -2.16 -0.09
N LYS A 21 -7.81 -3.16 0.14
CA LYS A 21 -8.24 -4.52 0.56
C LYS A 21 -7.62 -4.97 1.87
N ARG A 22 -6.53 -4.34 2.30
CA ARG A 22 -5.84 -4.60 3.56
C ARG A 22 -5.65 -3.30 4.34
N ASN A 23 -5.24 -3.44 5.59
CA ASN A 23 -5.02 -2.33 6.50
C ASN A 23 -3.94 -1.35 6.01
N ILE A 24 -2.97 -1.80 5.19
CA ILE A 24 -1.95 -0.92 4.60
C ILE A 24 -1.91 -1.15 3.09
N THR A 25 -2.07 -0.06 2.34
CA THR A 25 -1.92 0.02 0.89
C THR A 25 -0.87 1.09 0.58
N VAL A 26 0.09 0.78 -0.29
CA VAL A 26 1.16 1.70 -0.69
C VAL A 26 0.96 2.12 -2.14
N ILE A 27 0.96 3.43 -2.42
CA ILE A 27 0.88 3.97 -3.79
C ILE A 27 2.22 4.59 -4.17
N GLN A 28 3.06 3.80 -4.84
CA GLN A 28 4.36 4.17 -5.39
C GLN A 28 4.26 4.80 -6.78
N GLY A 29 5.30 5.51 -7.21
CA GLY A 29 5.35 6.20 -8.51
C GLY A 29 5.93 7.61 -8.48
N ASP A 30 6.35 8.03 -9.68
CA ASP A 30 7.09 9.25 -9.94
C ASP A 30 6.26 10.53 -9.82
N SER A 31 6.95 11.66 -9.86
CA SER A 31 6.34 13.00 -9.79
C SER A 31 5.35 13.16 -10.95
N ALA A 32 4.29 13.94 -10.75
CA ALA A 32 3.28 14.27 -11.77
C ALA A 32 2.31 13.15 -12.20
N THR A 33 2.18 12.06 -11.42
CA THR A 33 1.19 10.98 -11.66
C THR A 33 -0.20 11.25 -11.08
N GLY A 34 -0.46 12.44 -10.53
CA GLY A 34 -1.78 12.83 -10.00
C GLY A 34 -2.02 12.49 -8.52
N LYS A 35 -1.04 11.95 -7.81
CA LYS A 35 -1.18 11.56 -6.39
C LYS A 35 -1.40 12.73 -5.44
N THR A 36 -0.63 13.81 -5.60
CA THR A 36 -0.79 15.03 -4.80
C THR A 36 -2.18 15.64 -5.00
N GLU A 37 -2.68 15.59 -6.24
CA GLU A 37 -4.05 16.05 -6.55
C GLU A 37 -5.11 15.14 -5.93
N LEU A 38 -4.90 13.81 -5.90
CA LEU A 38 -5.78 12.90 -5.15
C LEU A 38 -5.87 13.29 -3.66
N LEU A 39 -4.72 13.48 -3.00
CA LEU A 39 -4.69 13.89 -1.59
C LEU A 39 -5.35 15.25 -1.37
N ARG A 40 -5.06 16.23 -2.23
CA ARG A 40 -5.71 17.55 -2.20
C ARG A 40 -7.22 17.41 -2.30
N MET A 41 -7.72 16.62 -3.23
CA MET A 41 -9.16 16.43 -3.42
C MET A 41 -9.83 15.74 -2.22
N ILE A 42 -9.16 14.78 -1.58
CA ILE A 42 -9.66 14.16 -0.35
C ILE A 42 -9.74 15.19 0.78
N SER A 43 -8.68 15.98 0.98
CA SER A 43 -8.65 17.02 2.01
C SER A 43 -9.70 18.11 1.77
N ASP A 44 -9.84 18.58 0.53
CA ASP A 44 -10.84 19.59 0.17
C ASP A 44 -12.27 19.09 0.42
N TYR A 45 -12.55 17.81 0.11
CA TYR A 45 -13.84 17.18 0.38
C TYR A 45 -14.05 16.92 1.88
N GLU A 46 -13.03 16.49 2.62
CA GLU A 46 -13.12 16.31 4.07
C GLU A 46 -13.52 17.62 4.77
N ASN A 47 -12.93 18.74 4.36
CA ASN A 47 -13.14 20.05 4.99
C ASN A 47 -14.45 20.73 4.56
N ASN A 48 -14.85 20.57 3.29
CA ASN A 48 -15.94 21.36 2.70
C ASN A 48 -17.11 20.53 2.16
N GLY A 49 -17.01 19.20 2.17
CA GLY A 49 -17.98 18.30 1.57
C GLY A 49 -18.25 18.64 0.10
N ILE A 50 -19.54 18.59 -0.29
CA ILE A 50 -20.00 18.86 -1.66
C ILE A 50 -19.64 20.29 -2.14
N SER A 51 -19.47 21.26 -1.21
CA SER A 51 -19.16 22.64 -1.57
C SER A 51 -17.76 22.82 -2.17
N SER A 52 -16.86 21.83 -1.99
CA SER A 52 -15.56 21.76 -2.68
C SER A 52 -15.68 21.59 -4.21
N GLY A 53 -16.87 21.23 -4.73
CA GLY A 53 -17.04 20.83 -6.13
C GLY A 53 -16.46 19.44 -6.45
N ILE A 54 -16.14 18.67 -5.41
CA ILE A 54 -15.65 17.29 -5.47
C ILE A 54 -16.76 16.35 -5.00
N THR A 55 -16.82 15.18 -5.62
CA THR A 55 -17.64 14.07 -5.15
C THR A 55 -16.72 12.95 -4.70
N GLN A 56 -16.97 12.41 -3.51
CA GLN A 56 -16.30 11.23 -2.98
C GLN A 56 -17.36 10.15 -2.74
N ILE A 57 -17.16 8.98 -3.34
CA ILE A 57 -17.97 7.79 -3.13
C ILE A 57 -17.09 6.76 -2.44
N CYS A 58 -17.40 6.46 -1.19
CA CYS A 58 -16.74 5.43 -0.39
C CYS A 58 -17.66 5.05 0.77
N GLU A 59 -17.67 3.78 1.17
CA GLU A 59 -18.43 3.33 2.34
C GLU A 59 -17.83 3.84 3.67
N LYS A 60 -16.58 4.28 3.64
CA LYS A 60 -15.80 4.69 4.81
C LYS A 60 -15.30 6.12 4.63
N ARG A 61 -15.23 6.85 5.75
CA ARG A 61 -14.69 8.20 5.76
C ARG A 61 -13.23 8.17 5.31
N CYS A 62 -12.91 8.95 4.27
CA CYS A 62 -11.54 9.17 3.82
C CYS A 62 -10.99 10.44 4.47
N VAL A 63 -9.77 10.36 5.01
CA VAL A 63 -9.12 11.43 5.78
C VAL A 63 -7.69 11.58 5.31
N VAL A 64 -7.20 12.81 5.16
CA VAL A 64 -5.76 13.06 4.94
C VAL A 64 -5.08 13.36 6.27
N MET A 65 -4.03 12.61 6.59
CA MET A 65 -3.20 12.85 7.77
C MET A 65 -2.04 13.78 7.41
N GLU A 66 -1.97 14.90 8.11
CA GLU A 66 -0.88 15.87 8.01
C GLU A 66 0.11 15.71 9.18
N ASN A 67 1.24 16.40 9.12
CA ASN A 67 2.31 16.28 10.10
C ASN A 67 1.97 16.81 11.49
N ALA A 68 1.19 17.89 11.57
CA ALA A 68 0.88 18.53 12.83
C ALA A 68 -0.11 17.67 13.65
N SER A 69 0.27 17.36 14.89
CA SER A 69 -0.58 16.64 15.86
C SER A 69 -1.18 15.33 15.32
N TRP A 70 -0.41 14.62 14.47
CA TRP A 70 -0.87 13.41 13.80
C TRP A 70 -1.27 12.32 14.79
N LYS A 71 -0.65 12.26 15.98
CA LYS A 71 -0.93 11.26 17.02
C LYS A 71 -2.28 11.49 17.64
N GLU A 72 -2.53 12.72 18.07
CA GLU A 72 -3.79 13.17 18.66
C GLU A 72 -4.92 12.97 17.65
N ARG A 73 -4.69 13.37 16.40
CA ARG A 73 -5.67 13.16 15.32
C ARG A 73 -5.93 11.67 15.09
N LEU A 74 -4.89 10.84 14.94
CA LEU A 74 -5.03 9.40 14.72
C LEU A 74 -5.78 8.71 15.87
N ALA A 75 -5.54 9.12 17.12
CA ALA A 75 -6.22 8.57 18.29
C ALA A 75 -7.75 8.81 18.27
N THR A 76 -8.22 9.84 17.56
CA THR A 76 -9.66 10.14 17.42
C THR A 76 -10.33 9.45 16.24
N LEU A 77 -9.55 8.85 15.33
CA LEU A 77 -10.08 8.24 14.11
C LEU A 77 -10.32 6.74 14.32
N GLN A 78 -11.51 6.29 13.97
CA GLN A 78 -11.89 4.88 14.00
C GLN A 78 -12.59 4.51 12.68
N GLN A 79 -12.31 3.30 12.18
CA GLN A 79 -12.92 2.75 10.97
C GLN A 79 -12.88 3.69 9.73
N CYS A 80 -11.80 4.46 9.60
CA CYS A 80 -11.56 5.38 8.48
C CYS A 80 -10.54 4.81 7.49
N ILE A 81 -10.48 5.42 6.30
CA ILE A 81 -9.38 5.23 5.34
C ILE A 81 -8.50 6.49 5.41
N ILE A 82 -7.29 6.34 5.91
CA ILE A 82 -6.37 7.43 6.22
C ILE A 82 -5.29 7.47 5.14
N PHE A 83 -5.21 8.59 4.44
CA PHE A 83 -4.23 8.86 3.41
C PHE A 83 -3.07 9.66 3.98
N ILE A 84 -1.84 9.26 3.67
CA ILE A 84 -0.63 9.91 4.18
C ILE A 84 0.36 10.10 3.05
N ASP A 85 0.89 11.33 2.93
CA ASP A 85 1.89 11.67 1.91
C ASP A 85 3.32 11.35 2.35
N GLU A 86 4.23 11.24 1.38
CA GLU A 86 5.67 10.99 1.61
C GLU A 86 6.33 12.06 2.47
N GLY A 87 5.82 13.30 2.40
CA GLY A 87 6.28 14.42 3.21
C GLY A 87 6.07 14.25 4.73
N ALA A 88 5.55 13.11 5.19
CA ALA A 88 5.34 12.79 6.58
C ALA A 88 6.52 12.04 7.22
N PRO A 89 7.40 12.72 8.01
CA PRO A 89 8.58 12.08 8.59
C PRO A 89 8.23 10.93 9.55
N PHE A 90 7.04 11.00 10.16
CA PHE A 90 6.57 10.00 11.11
C PHE A 90 6.30 8.63 10.48
N LEU A 91 6.14 8.53 9.15
CA LEU A 91 5.95 7.26 8.44
C LEU A 91 7.08 6.25 8.72
N ARG A 92 8.30 6.75 8.93
CA ARG A 92 9.50 5.93 9.22
C ARG A 92 9.66 5.63 10.72
N SER A 93 8.79 6.16 11.57
CA SER A 93 8.93 6.00 13.01
C SER A 93 8.42 4.64 13.50
N LYS A 94 9.12 4.06 14.47
CA LYS A 94 8.64 2.88 15.22
C LYS A 94 7.32 3.15 15.94
N GLU A 95 7.07 4.41 16.31
CA GLU A 95 5.85 4.83 16.98
C GLU A 95 4.63 4.74 16.08
N PHE A 96 4.73 5.29 14.85
CA PHE A 96 3.67 5.15 13.85
C PHE A 96 3.36 3.67 13.57
N THR A 97 4.40 2.86 13.41
CA THR A 97 4.26 1.40 13.22
C THR A 97 3.46 0.74 14.34
N ARG A 98 3.70 1.12 15.60
CA ARG A 98 2.95 0.59 16.75
C ARG A 98 1.48 1.01 16.72
N MET A 99 1.20 2.27 16.38
CA MET A 99 -0.18 2.78 16.31
C MET A 99 -0.96 2.11 15.17
N VAL A 100 -0.35 1.92 14.00
CA VAL A 100 -0.97 1.23 12.86
C VAL A 100 -1.33 -0.22 13.19
N LYS A 101 -0.45 -0.96 13.87
CA LYS A 101 -0.68 -2.38 14.22
C LYS A 101 -1.91 -2.59 15.13
N GLY A 102 -2.24 -1.63 15.97
CA GLY A 102 -3.41 -1.69 16.86
C GLY A 102 -4.64 -0.97 16.34
N SER A 103 -4.57 -0.36 15.15
CA SER A 103 -5.64 0.47 14.61
C SER A 103 -6.66 -0.35 13.84
N ASP A 104 -7.92 0.06 13.92
CA ASP A 104 -8.99 -0.49 13.10
C ASP A 104 -9.19 0.28 11.78
N ASN A 105 -8.33 1.26 11.48
CA ASN A 105 -8.31 2.05 10.25
C ASN A 105 -7.54 1.35 9.13
N TYR A 106 -7.82 1.76 7.89
CA TYR A 106 -6.98 1.45 6.73
C TYR A 106 -6.08 2.64 6.42
N PHE A 107 -4.87 2.37 5.94
CA PHE A 107 -3.85 3.37 5.67
C PHE A 107 -3.42 3.28 4.19
N VAL A 108 -3.56 4.39 3.47
CA VAL A 108 -3.07 4.55 2.10
C VAL A 108 -1.85 5.45 2.13
N LEU A 109 -0.69 4.86 1.92
CA LEU A 109 0.62 5.51 2.05
C LEU A 109 1.12 5.88 0.66
N VAL A 110 1.15 7.17 0.36
CA VAL A 110 1.60 7.71 -0.92
C VAL A 110 3.08 8.04 -0.78
N THR A 111 3.96 7.10 -1.12
CA THR A 111 5.41 7.27 -0.95
C THR A 111 6.18 6.49 -2.00
N ARG A 112 7.38 6.96 -2.33
CA ARG A 112 8.38 6.21 -3.10
C ARG A 112 9.30 5.36 -2.23
N ASP A 113 9.39 5.68 -0.95
CA ASP A 113 10.31 5.05 -0.03
C ASP A 113 9.86 3.65 0.38
N SER A 114 10.83 2.79 0.68
CA SER A 114 10.58 1.56 1.43
C SER A 114 10.15 1.90 2.86
N LEU A 115 9.11 1.23 3.35
CA LEU A 115 8.60 1.42 4.71
C LEU A 115 9.00 0.22 5.58
N GLU A 116 10.31 0.10 5.85
CA GLU A 116 10.96 -1.09 6.45
C GLU A 116 10.33 -1.60 7.75
N HIS A 117 9.63 -0.74 8.49
CA HIS A 117 9.02 -1.10 9.77
C HIS A 117 7.54 -1.49 9.67
N LEU A 118 6.88 -1.27 8.53
CA LEU A 118 5.46 -1.55 8.34
C LEU A 118 5.23 -2.93 7.72
N PRO A 119 4.31 -3.74 8.27
CA PRO A 119 3.99 -5.05 7.72
C PRO A 119 2.97 -4.92 6.57
N TYR A 120 3.36 -4.32 5.45
CA TYR A 120 2.52 -4.26 4.24
C TYR A 120 2.85 -5.40 3.27
N SER A 121 1.85 -5.83 2.50
CA SER A 121 2.04 -6.87 1.50
C SER A 121 2.53 -6.28 0.19
N ILE A 122 3.36 -7.04 -0.53
CA ILE A 122 3.80 -6.71 -1.90
C ILE A 122 2.60 -6.56 -2.86
N GLU A 123 1.54 -7.35 -2.64
CA GLU A 123 0.28 -7.28 -3.40
C GLU A 123 -0.49 -5.97 -3.18
N GLU A 124 -0.14 -5.23 -2.11
CA GLU A 124 -0.75 -3.96 -1.75
C GLU A 124 0.12 -2.75 -2.16
N ILE A 125 1.10 -2.98 -3.04
CA ILE A 125 1.91 -1.91 -3.63
C ILE A 125 1.41 -1.63 -5.05
N TYR A 126 0.93 -0.41 -5.25
CA TYR A 126 0.30 0.03 -6.50
C TYR A 126 1.03 1.24 -7.10
N GLY A 127 0.98 1.34 -8.41
CA GLY A 127 1.24 2.55 -9.16
C GLY A 127 -0.07 3.28 -9.47
N MET A 128 0.03 4.51 -9.95
CA MET A 128 -1.12 5.28 -10.45
C MET A 128 -0.87 5.65 -11.90
N ARG A 129 -1.86 5.44 -12.77
CA ARG A 129 -1.78 5.77 -14.19
C ARG A 129 -3.08 6.38 -14.69
N GLN A 130 -2.97 7.15 -15.77
CA GLN A 130 -4.11 7.55 -16.55
C GLN A 130 -4.57 6.37 -17.42
N GLU A 131 -5.87 6.07 -17.38
CA GLU A 131 -6.46 5.01 -18.21
C GLU A 131 -6.46 5.48 -19.69
N ARG A 132 -5.66 4.81 -20.53
CA ARG A 132 -5.51 5.17 -21.95
C ARG A 132 -6.52 4.49 -22.87
N ASP A 133 -7.08 3.34 -22.45
CA ASP A 133 -8.05 2.54 -23.23
C ASP A 133 -9.49 3.02 -23.06
N SER A 134 -9.67 4.34 -23.05
CA SER A 134 -10.98 5.00 -23.01
C SER A 134 -11.71 4.95 -24.35
N GLN A 135 -11.61 3.87 -25.14
CA GLN A 135 -12.53 3.63 -26.26
C GLN A 135 -13.99 3.51 -25.78
N LYS A 136 -14.23 3.26 -24.49
CA LYS A 136 -15.55 3.40 -23.85
C LYS A 136 -16.05 4.85 -23.71
N TYR A 137 -15.17 5.85 -23.83
CA TYR A 137 -15.48 7.27 -23.65
C TYR A 137 -14.78 8.10 -24.73
N GLN A 138 -15.25 8.01 -25.98
CA GLN A 138 -14.73 8.73 -27.14
C GLN A 138 -14.68 10.28 -27.01
N ASN A 139 -15.20 10.85 -25.91
CA ASN A 139 -15.22 12.29 -25.59
C ASN A 139 -14.89 12.56 -24.11
N ALA A 140 -13.83 11.98 -23.54
CA ALA A 140 -13.50 12.20 -22.14
C ALA A 140 -13.08 13.66 -21.87
N LYS A 141 -14.01 14.51 -21.42
CA LYS A 141 -13.72 15.83 -20.82
C LYS A 141 -12.88 15.75 -19.52
N ARG A 142 -12.55 14.53 -19.08
CA ARG A 142 -12.06 14.22 -17.75
C ARG A 142 -10.91 13.21 -17.82
N ILE A 143 -9.88 13.45 -17.03
CA ILE A 143 -8.72 12.55 -16.88
C ILE A 143 -9.09 11.46 -15.87
N TYR A 144 -9.08 10.19 -16.29
CA TYR A 144 -9.37 9.04 -15.44
C TYR A 144 -8.08 8.41 -14.95
N ASN A 145 -7.93 8.29 -13.64
CA ASN A 145 -6.79 7.69 -12.98
C ASN A 145 -7.23 6.45 -12.20
N GLU A 146 -6.45 5.40 -12.32
CA GLU A 146 -6.64 4.14 -11.61
C GLU A 146 -5.34 3.68 -10.96
N THR A 147 -5.46 2.90 -9.88
CA THR A 147 -4.33 2.20 -9.28
C THR A 147 -4.13 0.82 -9.92
N TYR A 148 -2.88 0.46 -10.21
CA TYR A 148 -2.51 -0.85 -10.75
C TYR A 148 -1.40 -1.47 -9.90
N GLN A 149 -1.43 -2.79 -9.68
CA GLN A 149 -0.39 -3.45 -8.87
C GLN A 149 0.97 -3.35 -9.55
N LEU A 150 1.99 -2.92 -8.81
CA LEU A 150 3.37 -2.90 -9.32
C LEU A 150 4.00 -4.29 -9.33
N TYR A 151 3.62 -5.11 -8.36
CA TYR A 151 4.12 -6.47 -8.20
C TYR A 151 2.95 -7.44 -8.32
N ASN A 152 2.66 -7.84 -9.55
CA ASN A 152 1.75 -8.95 -9.78
C ASN A 152 2.54 -10.26 -9.66
N LEU A 153 2.69 -10.74 -8.42
CA LEU A 153 3.15 -12.09 -8.19
C LEU A 153 2.06 -13.02 -8.72
N GLN A 154 2.21 -13.47 -9.96
CA GLN A 154 1.49 -14.66 -10.39
C GLN A 154 1.81 -15.74 -9.37
N ALA A 155 0.78 -16.38 -8.81
CA ALA A 155 0.96 -17.53 -7.94
C ALA A 155 1.77 -18.55 -8.74
N LYS A 156 3.09 -18.57 -8.51
CA LYS A 156 3.90 -19.69 -8.93
C LYS A 156 3.37 -20.87 -8.14
N GLU A 157 3.24 -21.98 -8.86
CA GLU A 157 2.85 -23.29 -8.38
C GLU A 157 3.34 -23.56 -6.97
N ASP A 158 2.59 -24.38 -6.22
CA ASP A 158 2.94 -24.76 -4.85
C ASP A 158 4.41 -25.24 -4.80
N ILE A 159 5.31 -24.37 -4.33
CA ILE A 159 6.74 -24.61 -4.40
C ILE A 159 7.06 -25.59 -3.27
N GLN A 160 7.30 -26.84 -3.63
CA GLN A 160 7.74 -27.91 -2.74
C GLN A 160 9.25 -28.14 -2.97
N PRO A 161 10.14 -27.32 -2.40
CA PRO A 161 11.58 -27.56 -2.54
C PRO A 161 11.97 -28.84 -1.82
N ASP A 162 12.94 -29.56 -2.38
CA ASP A 162 13.59 -30.70 -1.69
C ASP A 162 14.57 -30.21 -0.62
N LEU A 163 15.21 -29.05 -0.85
CA LEU A 163 16.16 -28.40 0.04
C LEU A 163 16.12 -26.87 -0.11
N VAL A 164 16.19 -26.17 1.00
CA VAL A 164 16.30 -24.71 1.13
C VAL A 164 17.64 -24.41 1.81
N ILE A 165 18.41 -23.52 1.19
CA ILE A 165 19.72 -23.10 1.70
C ILE A 165 19.57 -21.64 2.12
N THR A 166 19.83 -21.34 3.40
CA THR A 166 19.93 -19.96 3.89
C THR A 166 21.40 -19.57 4.04
N GLU A 167 21.71 -18.28 3.87
CA GLU A 167 23.08 -17.75 3.99
C GLU A 167 23.68 -18.05 5.37
N ASP A 168 22.87 -17.85 6.42
CA ASP A 168 23.17 -18.23 7.80
C ASP A 168 21.87 -18.56 8.57
N SER A 169 21.99 -18.84 9.87
CA SER A 169 20.85 -19.14 10.75
C SER A 169 19.97 -17.93 11.07
N ASN A 170 20.44 -16.72 10.79
CA ASN A 170 19.71 -15.46 11.03
C ASN A 170 19.01 -14.94 9.76
N SER A 171 19.38 -15.48 8.60
CA SER A 171 18.89 -15.05 7.29
C SER A 171 17.66 -15.85 6.87
N GLY A 172 16.61 -15.77 7.67
CA GLY A 172 15.31 -16.36 7.35
C GLY A 172 15.18 -17.86 7.64
N TYR A 173 16.15 -18.48 8.33
CA TYR A 173 16.07 -19.90 8.73
C TYR A 173 14.76 -20.22 9.48
N GLU A 174 14.40 -19.42 10.49
CA GLU A 174 13.15 -19.62 11.25
C GLU A 174 11.89 -19.51 10.38
N PHE A 175 11.89 -18.60 9.40
CA PHE A 175 10.77 -18.40 8.49
C PHE A 175 10.57 -19.64 7.62
N TYR A 176 11.63 -20.09 6.95
CA TYR A 176 11.55 -21.26 6.08
C TYR A 176 11.31 -22.54 6.88
N HIS A 177 11.84 -22.64 8.11
CA HIS A 177 11.63 -23.79 9.01
C HIS A 177 10.17 -23.99 9.32
N LYS A 178 9.44 -22.91 9.58
CA LYS A 178 7.99 -22.95 9.73
C LYS A 178 7.25 -23.30 8.43
N LEU A 179 7.78 -22.92 7.27
CA LEU A 179 7.13 -23.16 5.99
C LEU A 179 7.30 -24.60 5.48
N PHE A 180 8.49 -25.19 5.65
CA PHE A 180 8.90 -26.45 5.00
C PHE A 180 9.37 -27.54 5.97
N GLY A 181 9.60 -27.23 7.25
CA GLY A 181 10.06 -28.16 8.29
C GLY A 181 11.58 -28.42 8.30
N GLU A 182 12.07 -29.01 9.41
CA GLU A 182 13.51 -29.21 9.70
C GLU A 182 14.29 -29.94 8.61
N ARG A 183 13.68 -30.93 7.96
CA ARG A 183 14.39 -31.83 7.05
C ARG A 183 14.77 -31.19 5.72
N LYS A 184 14.24 -30.00 5.43
CA LYS A 184 14.38 -29.33 4.15
C LYS A 184 15.27 -28.10 4.20
N ILE A 185 15.96 -27.80 5.32
CA ILE A 185 16.64 -26.51 5.48
C ILE A 185 18.02 -26.65 6.10
N VAL A 186 19.00 -26.04 5.45
CA VAL A 186 20.37 -25.95 5.94
C VAL A 186 20.84 -24.50 5.92
N SER A 187 21.49 -24.07 7.01
CA SER A 187 22.02 -22.70 7.17
C SER A 187 23.52 -22.60 6.89
N GLN A 188 24.16 -23.71 6.53
CA GLN A 188 25.55 -23.81 6.11
C GLN A 188 25.64 -24.93 5.07
N LEU A 189 26.33 -24.68 3.95
CA LEU A 189 26.67 -25.75 3.00
C LEU A 189 27.45 -26.83 3.77
N PRO A 190 27.04 -28.11 3.74
CA PRO A 190 27.90 -29.19 4.19
C PRO A 190 29.22 -29.09 3.42
N GLU A 191 30.37 -29.28 4.09
CA GLU A 191 31.71 -29.25 3.48
C GLU A 191 31.87 -30.13 2.21
N GLN A 192 30.88 -30.99 1.94
CA GLN A 192 30.82 -31.91 0.80
C GLN A 192 30.34 -31.29 -0.52
N ILE A 193 29.84 -30.05 -0.55
CA ILE A 193 29.54 -29.35 -1.81
C ILE A 193 30.65 -28.33 -2.09
N ARG A 194 31.86 -28.83 -2.35
CA ARG A 194 32.84 -28.06 -3.11
C ARG A 194 32.39 -28.08 -4.57
N ILE A 195 31.83 -26.96 -5.02
CA ILE A 195 31.73 -26.69 -6.46
C ILE A 195 33.18 -26.58 -6.94
N ASN A 196 33.68 -27.64 -7.57
CA ASN A 196 34.94 -27.55 -8.29
C ASN A 196 34.71 -26.63 -9.49
N CYS A 197 35.15 -25.38 -9.36
CA CYS A 197 35.37 -24.49 -10.50
C CYS A 197 36.47 -25.05 -11.41
#